data_AF-A0A5B7GSK4-F1
#
_entry.id   AF-A0A5B7GSK4-F1
#
_cell.length_a   1.000
_cell.length_b   1.000
_cell.length_c   1.000
_cell.angle_alpha   90.00
_cell.angle_beta   90.00
_cell.angle_gamma   90.00
#
_symmetry.space_group_name_H-M   'P 1'
#
loop_
_entity.id
_entity.type
_entity.pdbx_description
1 polymer ?
#
loop_
_entity_poly.entity_id
_entity_poly.type
_entity_poly.pdbx_seq_one_letter_code
_entity_poly.pdbx_strand_id
1 'polypeptide(L)'
;MEITRDKERHKALKRRCRKIRTRMVTRGKEYNSTYKPKTLRESPNKIRINKSLQQIVKLIANQGSGPWPTADLTALDRPLLELIRILDKKEKADQAMFSALDGFGKIDSVLKTILDCTEQRPCVLPAKSLGFSGRVLLGSCRNNIDNCRHVLYSNLVGTLIDYLIQRMNSLVNESTRMGSNNSINSVVNLPSDAAAGAIFEVLAEVIQVLYQEDLLPAASTQDQAIKDRADASWQRLQDVVSYCVSVGLVDKVSWYFSHVQGPLDNEAGVVEVILAAMRLVSALAKTLSMR
;
A
#
# COMPACT_ATOMS: atom_id res chain seq x y z
N MET A 1 8.37 -14.33 -35.65
CA MET A 1 8.15 -12.86 -35.56
C MET A 1 7.36 -12.46 -34.32
N GLU A 2 6.29 -13.17 -33.96
CA GLU A 2 5.46 -12.84 -32.77
C GLU A 2 6.19 -12.98 -31.42
N ILE A 3 6.95 -14.07 -31.23
CA ILE A 3 7.78 -14.29 -30.02
C ILE A 3 8.85 -13.19 -29.84
N THR A 4 9.39 -12.65 -30.92
CA THR A 4 10.39 -11.57 -30.88
C THR A 4 9.75 -10.25 -30.45
N ARG A 5 8.55 -9.95 -30.99
CA ARG A 5 7.76 -8.77 -30.66
C ARG A 5 7.32 -8.76 -29.19
N ASP A 6 6.96 -9.92 -28.65
CA ASP A 6 6.56 -10.05 -27.25
C ASP A 6 7.75 -9.90 -26.28
N LYS A 7 8.93 -10.44 -26.65
CA LYS A 7 10.17 -10.21 -25.89
C LYS A 7 10.58 -8.74 -25.88
N GLU A 8 10.44 -8.03 -27.00
CA GLU A 8 10.70 -6.59 -27.09
C GLU A 8 9.71 -5.74 -26.27
N ARG A 9 8.42 -6.07 -26.34
CA ARG A 9 7.38 -5.47 -25.50
C ARG A 9 7.69 -5.64 -24.02
N HIS A 10 8.08 -6.84 -23.60
CA HIS A 10 8.41 -7.13 -22.21
C HIS A 10 9.68 -6.36 -21.74
N LYS A 11 10.69 -6.26 -22.60
CA LYS A 11 11.91 -5.46 -22.34
C LYS A 11 11.60 -3.96 -22.22
N ALA A 12 10.75 -3.44 -23.10
CA ALA A 12 10.31 -2.05 -23.06
C ALA A 12 9.52 -1.74 -21.77
N LEU A 13 8.62 -2.63 -21.38
CA LEU A 13 7.83 -2.50 -20.14
C LEU A 13 8.74 -2.51 -18.90
N LYS A 14 9.69 -3.43 -18.82
CA LYS A 14 10.67 -3.49 -17.71
C LYS A 14 11.52 -2.22 -17.63
N ARG A 15 11.94 -1.66 -18.76
CA ARG A 15 12.68 -0.38 -18.80
C ARG A 15 11.81 0.79 -18.34
N ARG A 16 10.55 0.85 -18.78
CA ARG A 16 9.58 1.87 -18.35
C ARG A 16 9.33 1.77 -16.84
N CYS A 17 9.08 0.57 -16.33
CA CYS A 17 8.87 0.28 -14.92
C CYS A 17 10.02 0.80 -14.06
N ARG A 18 11.27 0.45 -14.41
CA ARG A 18 12.47 0.96 -13.71
C ARG A 18 12.58 2.48 -13.73
N LYS A 19 12.35 3.11 -14.89
CA LYS A 19 12.40 4.59 -15.01
C LYS A 19 11.37 5.28 -14.12
N ILE A 20 10.13 4.79 -14.11
CA ILE A 20 9.07 5.31 -13.25
C ILE A 20 9.46 5.14 -11.78
N ARG A 21 9.88 3.93 -11.39
CA ARG A 21 10.28 3.64 -10.00
C ARG A 21 11.40 4.56 -9.53
N THR A 22 12.46 4.71 -10.32
CA THR A 22 13.58 5.63 -10.01
C THR A 22 13.10 7.07 -9.87
N ARG A 23 12.26 7.56 -10.80
CA ARG A 23 11.70 8.92 -10.71
C ARG A 23 10.88 9.12 -9.44
N MET A 24 10.00 8.19 -9.10
CA MET A 24 9.19 8.27 -7.88
C MET A 24 10.08 8.27 -6.62
N VAL A 25 11.13 7.45 -6.58
CA VAL A 25 12.10 7.42 -5.47
C VAL A 25 12.85 8.74 -5.33
N THR A 26 13.44 9.26 -6.40
CA THR A 26 14.18 10.53 -6.38
C THR A 26 13.30 11.66 -5.87
N ARG A 27 12.11 11.79 -6.47
CA ARG A 27 11.14 12.81 -6.08
C ARG A 27 10.60 12.64 -4.66
N GLY A 28 10.64 11.43 -4.11
CA GLY A 28 10.29 11.14 -2.71
C GLY A 28 11.39 11.58 -1.74
N LYS A 29 12.65 11.36 -2.10
CA LYS A 29 13.80 11.85 -1.33
C LYS A 29 13.84 13.37 -1.25
N GLU A 30 13.56 14.05 -2.37
CA GLU A 30 13.46 15.52 -2.43
C GLU A 30 12.34 16.07 -1.53
N TYR A 31 11.20 15.40 -1.48
CA TYR A 31 10.13 15.77 -0.58
C TYR A 31 10.54 15.59 0.88
N ASN A 32 11.09 14.43 1.24
CA ASN A 32 11.47 14.14 2.63
C ASN A 32 12.58 15.05 3.16
N SER A 33 13.49 15.56 2.30
CA SER A 33 14.54 16.50 2.74
C SER A 33 14.01 17.89 3.07
N THR A 34 12.84 18.26 2.55
CA THR A 34 12.23 19.59 2.73
C THR A 34 10.96 19.56 3.60
N TYR A 35 10.38 18.37 3.80
CA TYR A 35 9.16 18.19 4.57
C TYR A 35 9.37 18.51 6.05
N LYS A 36 8.49 19.38 6.57
CA LYS A 36 8.34 19.62 8.01
C LYS A 36 6.90 19.30 8.38
N PRO A 37 6.66 18.41 9.36
CA PRO A 37 5.32 18.16 9.86
C PRO A 37 4.72 19.48 10.35
N LYS A 38 3.45 19.74 10.01
CA LYS A 38 2.74 20.91 10.56
C LYS A 38 2.70 20.77 12.09
N THR A 39 3.13 21.80 12.80
CA THR A 39 2.96 21.91 14.26
C THR A 39 1.47 21.90 14.56
N LEU A 40 0.96 20.79 15.09
CA LEU A 40 -0.46 20.60 15.36
C LEU A 40 -0.73 20.32 16.84
N ARG A 41 -1.99 20.62 17.20
CA ARG A 41 -2.61 20.57 18.52
C ARG A 41 -2.26 19.29 19.28
N GLU A 42 -2.14 19.41 20.60
CA GLU A 42 -1.85 18.26 21.46
C GLU A 42 -2.94 17.18 21.32
N SER A 43 -2.52 16.00 20.88
CA SER A 43 -3.35 14.80 20.91
C SER A 43 -3.39 14.26 22.34
N PRO A 44 -4.57 13.89 22.87
CA PRO A 44 -4.68 13.22 24.17
C PRO A 44 -3.99 11.84 24.18
N ASN A 45 -3.79 11.24 23.00
CA ASN A 45 -3.12 9.96 22.84
C ASN A 45 -1.61 10.09 22.52
N LYS A 46 -1.02 11.30 22.53
CA LYS A 46 0.40 11.53 22.19
C LYS A 46 1.37 10.54 22.83
N ILE A 47 1.24 10.32 24.14
CA ILE A 47 2.11 9.40 24.88
C ILE A 47 1.94 7.95 24.39
N ARG A 48 0.69 7.52 24.17
CA ARG A 48 0.38 6.15 23.71
C ARG A 48 0.88 5.93 22.28
N ILE A 49 0.64 6.89 21.38
CA ILE A 49 1.13 6.85 19.99
C ILE A 49 2.66 6.75 19.98
N ASN A 50 3.35 7.64 20.70
CA ASN A 50 4.81 7.61 20.76
C ASN A 50 5.32 6.29 21.33
N LYS A 51 4.74 5.82 22.46
CA LYS A 51 5.14 4.56 23.08
C LYS A 51 4.99 3.38 22.12
N SER A 52 3.87 3.26 21.42
CA SER A 52 3.64 2.20 20.43
C SER A 52 4.64 2.28 19.27
N LEU A 53 4.89 3.47 18.74
CA LEU A 53 5.87 3.69 17.67
C LEU A 53 7.30 3.31 18.10
N GLN A 54 7.73 3.69 19.30
CA GLN A 54 9.06 3.34 19.83
C GLN A 54 9.20 1.82 20.07
N GLN A 55 8.13 1.17 20.53
CA GLN A 55 8.11 -0.29 20.67
C GLN A 55 8.29 -1.00 19.33
N ILE A 56 7.58 -0.55 18.28
CA ILE A 56 7.72 -1.09 16.92
C ILE A 56 9.17 -0.94 16.45
N VAL A 57 9.75 0.26 16.54
CA VAL A 57 11.15 0.50 16.12
C VAL A 57 12.12 -0.41 16.85
N LYS A 58 11.97 -0.55 18.17
CA LYS A 58 12.84 -1.42 18.98
C LYS A 58 12.75 -2.88 18.53
N LEU A 59 11.55 -3.38 18.24
CA LEU A 59 11.35 -4.76 17.78
C LEU A 59 11.99 -4.99 16.41
N ILE A 60 11.79 -4.06 15.47
CA ILE A 60 12.38 -4.15 14.13
C ILE A 60 13.90 -4.05 14.17
N ALA A 61 14.47 -3.17 15.00
CA ALA A 61 15.92 -3.02 15.13
C ALA A 61 16.60 -4.26 15.73
N ASN A 62 15.89 -4.97 16.62
CA ASN A 62 16.39 -6.19 17.27
C ASN A 62 16.04 -7.46 16.51
N GLN A 63 15.51 -7.36 15.29
CA GLN A 63 15.20 -8.54 14.50
C GLN A 63 16.52 -9.23 14.09
N GLY A 64 16.70 -10.47 14.55
CA GLY A 64 17.86 -11.28 14.19
C GLY A 64 17.84 -11.73 12.73
N SER A 65 18.69 -12.71 12.42
CA SER A 65 18.61 -13.45 11.15
C SER A 65 17.71 -14.67 11.31
N GLY A 66 16.57 -14.69 10.62
CA GLY A 66 15.69 -15.86 10.56
C GLY A 66 14.22 -15.55 10.85
N PRO A 67 13.38 -16.60 10.99
CA PRO A 67 11.99 -16.46 11.36
C PRO A 67 11.84 -15.79 12.73
N TRP A 68 10.86 -14.90 12.86
CA TRP A 68 10.58 -14.22 14.11
C TRP A 68 9.96 -15.19 15.13
N PRO A 69 10.45 -15.22 16.38
CA PRO A 69 9.81 -15.97 17.46
C PRO A 69 8.37 -15.51 17.67
N THR A 70 7.46 -16.44 18.02
CA THR A 70 6.04 -16.14 18.26
C THR A 70 5.83 -15.07 19.35
N ALA A 71 6.73 -15.02 20.34
CA ALA A 71 6.72 -14.01 21.39
C ALA A 71 6.96 -12.59 20.82
N ASP A 72 7.93 -12.45 19.91
CA ASP A 72 8.27 -11.16 19.28
C ASP A 72 7.18 -10.71 18.30
N LEU A 73 6.58 -11.66 17.58
CA LEU A 73 5.39 -11.40 16.74
C LEU A 73 4.22 -10.88 17.57
N THR A 74 3.95 -11.52 18.71
CA THR A 74 2.91 -11.06 19.64
C THR A 74 3.25 -9.70 20.23
N ALA A 75 4.53 -9.45 20.53
CA ALA A 75 5.01 -8.17 21.02
C ALA A 75 4.89 -7.05 19.98
N LEU A 76 5.00 -7.36 18.69
CA LEU A 76 4.79 -6.42 17.57
C LEU A 76 3.31 -6.16 17.30
N ASP A 77 2.47 -7.19 17.34
CA ASP A 77 1.03 -7.07 17.11
C ASP A 77 0.36 -6.12 18.13
N ARG A 78 0.81 -6.12 19.39
CA ARG A 78 0.26 -5.28 20.47
C ARG A 78 0.31 -3.77 20.17
N PRO A 79 1.47 -3.14 19.90
CA PRO A 79 1.55 -1.72 19.58
C PRO A 79 0.86 -1.38 18.25
N LEU A 80 0.85 -2.29 17.26
CA LEU A 80 0.11 -2.08 16.01
C LEU A 80 -1.39 -2.01 16.25
N LEU A 81 -1.96 -2.97 17.00
CA LEU A 81 -3.37 -2.97 17.38
C LEU A 81 -3.76 -1.76 18.21
N GLU A 82 -2.87 -1.29 19.09
CA GLU A 82 -3.09 -0.07 19.85
C GLU A 82 -3.18 1.17 18.94
N LEU A 83 -2.29 1.29 17.96
CA LEU A 83 -2.34 2.37 16.97
C LEU A 83 -3.62 2.29 16.12
N ILE A 84 -4.04 1.09 15.71
CA ILE A 84 -5.32 0.88 15.01
C ILE A 84 -6.48 1.40 15.85
N ARG A 85 -6.58 1.01 17.14
CA ARG A 85 -7.66 1.48 18.04
C ARG A 85 -7.70 3.00 18.19
N ILE A 86 -6.54 3.65 18.26
CA ILE A 86 -6.44 5.10 18.36
C ILE A 86 -6.91 5.75 17.05
N LEU A 87 -6.39 5.29 15.91
CA LEU A 87 -6.64 5.88 14.59
C LEU A 87 -8.04 5.55 14.02
N ASP A 88 -8.67 4.45 14.44
CA ASP A 88 -10.03 4.08 14.02
C ASP A 88 -11.09 5.09 14.49
N LYS A 89 -10.78 5.89 15.52
CA LYS A 89 -11.62 7.02 15.94
C LYS A 89 -11.64 8.17 14.93
N LYS A 90 -10.72 8.17 13.94
CA LYS A 90 -10.59 9.19 12.88
C LYS A 90 -10.38 10.61 13.42
N GLU A 91 -9.79 10.72 14.61
CA GLU A 91 -9.46 12.00 15.21
C GLU A 91 -8.28 12.64 14.48
N LYS A 92 -8.50 13.83 13.90
CA LYS A 92 -7.47 14.54 13.13
C LYS A 92 -6.22 14.85 13.95
N ALA A 93 -6.38 15.10 15.25
CA ALA A 93 -5.26 15.34 16.16
C ALA A 93 -4.38 14.08 16.34
N ASP A 94 -4.99 12.90 16.43
CA ASP A 94 -4.25 11.64 16.56
C ASP A 94 -3.54 11.27 15.26
N GLN A 95 -4.20 11.45 14.11
CA GLN A 95 -3.60 11.24 12.79
C GLN A 95 -2.43 12.20 12.52
N ALA A 96 -2.57 13.47 12.95
CA ALA A 96 -1.50 14.46 12.87
C ALA A 96 -0.34 14.12 13.81
N MET A 97 -0.64 13.68 15.03
CA MET A 97 0.38 13.27 16.00
C MET A 97 1.16 12.05 15.52
N PHE A 98 0.47 11.07 14.93
CA PHE A 98 1.11 9.92 14.27
C PHE A 98 2.09 10.37 13.18
N SER A 99 1.69 11.31 12.32
CA SER A 99 2.55 11.87 11.28
C SER A 99 3.74 12.64 11.85
N ALA A 100 3.51 13.51 12.84
CA ALA A 100 4.54 14.32 13.49
C ALA A 100 5.60 13.49 14.22
N LEU A 101 5.22 12.31 14.72
CA LEU A 101 6.13 11.34 15.33
C LEU A 101 6.79 10.40 14.31
N ASP A 102 6.74 10.74 13.02
CA ASP A 102 7.27 9.93 11.92
C ASP A 102 6.69 8.50 11.94
N GLY A 103 5.36 8.41 12.13
CA GLY A 103 4.65 7.14 12.11
C GLY A 103 4.75 6.44 10.75
N PHE A 104 4.67 7.19 9.66
CA PHE A 104 4.78 6.65 8.30
C PHE A 104 6.13 5.99 8.03
N GLY A 105 7.26 6.64 8.38
CA GLY A 105 8.59 6.06 8.19
C GLY A 105 8.83 4.81 9.04
N LYS A 106 8.28 4.78 10.25
CA LYS A 106 8.37 3.61 11.15
C LYS A 106 7.57 2.43 10.63
N ILE A 107 6.36 2.64 10.11
CA ILE A 107 5.56 1.58 9.49
C ILE A 107 6.16 1.15 8.14
N ASP A 108 6.70 2.08 7.33
CA ASP A 108 7.45 1.75 6.11
C ASP A 108 8.64 0.83 6.41
N SER A 109 9.33 1.05 7.53
CA SER A 109 10.42 0.17 7.98
C SER A 109 9.94 -1.24 8.31
N VAL A 110 8.73 -1.40 8.88
CA VAL A 110 8.10 -2.72 9.10
C VAL A 110 7.83 -3.39 7.75
N LEU A 111 7.23 -2.68 6.79
CA LEU A 111 6.92 -3.24 5.46
C LEU A 111 8.17 -3.65 4.69
N LYS A 112 9.25 -2.87 4.78
CA LYS A 112 10.53 -3.16 4.11
C LYS A 112 11.22 -4.41 4.61
N THR A 113 10.98 -4.83 5.86
CA THR A 113 11.54 -6.10 6.37
C THR A 113 11.22 -7.29 5.46
N ILE A 114 10.11 -7.25 4.74
CA ILE A 114 9.68 -8.30 3.80
C ILE A 114 10.20 -8.09 2.38
N LEU A 115 10.34 -6.84 1.97
CA LEU A 115 10.91 -6.52 0.66
C LEU A 115 12.40 -6.91 0.59
N ASP A 116 13.08 -6.89 1.74
CA ASP A 116 14.48 -7.28 1.88
C ASP A 116 14.67 -8.81 2.08
N CYS A 117 13.58 -9.59 2.05
CA CYS A 117 13.66 -11.06 2.04
C CYS A 117 14.43 -11.56 0.82
N THR A 118 15.43 -12.39 1.05
CA THR A 118 16.10 -13.17 -0.01
C THR A 118 16.10 -14.64 0.35
N GLU A 119 16.41 -15.53 -0.59
CA GLU A 119 16.57 -16.96 -0.30
C GLU A 119 17.61 -17.23 0.81
N GLN A 120 18.60 -16.34 0.94
CA GLN A 120 19.65 -16.39 1.96
C GLN A 120 19.24 -15.74 3.29
N ARG A 121 18.20 -14.88 3.28
CA ARG A 121 17.65 -14.21 4.46
C ARG A 121 16.13 -14.18 4.38
N PRO A 122 15.46 -15.30 4.63
CA PRO A 122 14.00 -15.32 4.68
C PRO A 122 13.53 -14.53 5.91
N CYS A 123 12.99 -13.32 5.71
CA CYS A 123 12.24 -12.66 6.77
C CYS A 123 10.80 -13.19 6.74
N VAL A 124 10.43 -13.86 7.82
CA VAL A 124 9.11 -14.51 7.96
C VAL A 124 8.28 -13.66 8.92
N LEU A 125 8.03 -12.40 8.58
CA LEU A 125 6.99 -11.65 9.26
C LEU A 125 5.64 -12.12 8.71
N PRO A 126 4.72 -12.65 9.54
CA PRO A 126 3.46 -13.19 9.08
C PRO A 126 2.59 -12.14 8.39
N ALA A 127 1.76 -12.61 7.44
CA ALA A 127 0.73 -11.81 6.78
C ALA A 127 -0.12 -10.99 7.77
N LYS A 128 -0.41 -11.57 8.94
CA LYS A 128 -1.21 -10.93 9.99
C LYS A 128 -0.62 -9.60 10.49
N SER A 129 0.65 -9.57 10.90
CA SER A 129 1.30 -8.35 11.43
C SER A 129 1.43 -7.26 10.36
N LEU A 130 1.55 -7.66 9.09
CA LEU A 130 1.55 -6.75 7.96
C LEU A 130 0.16 -6.19 7.67
N GLY A 131 -0.87 -7.03 7.78
CA GLY A 131 -2.26 -6.57 7.73
C GLY A 131 -2.50 -5.49 8.76
N PHE A 132 -2.02 -5.67 10.00
CA PHE A 132 -2.09 -4.62 11.01
C PHE A 132 -1.32 -3.36 10.61
N SER A 133 -0.13 -3.49 10.03
CA SER A 133 0.63 -2.34 9.52
C SER A 133 -0.13 -1.57 8.43
N GLY A 134 -0.76 -2.27 7.49
CA GLY A 134 -1.64 -1.67 6.48
C GLY A 134 -2.86 -0.98 7.11
N ARG A 135 -3.46 -1.57 8.14
CA ARG A 135 -4.60 -0.97 8.86
C ARG A 135 -4.22 0.26 9.66
N VAL A 136 -3.01 0.33 10.24
CA VAL A 136 -2.46 1.55 10.84
C VAL A 136 -2.36 2.66 9.78
N LEU A 137 -1.78 2.36 8.61
CA LEU A 137 -1.68 3.33 7.52
C LEU A 137 -3.06 3.80 7.07
N LEU A 138 -4.02 2.88 6.91
CA LEU A 138 -5.38 3.23 6.50
C LEU A 138 -6.04 4.16 7.52
N GLY A 139 -5.97 3.83 8.81
CA GLY A 139 -6.48 4.68 9.89
C GLY A 139 -5.84 6.07 9.90
N SER A 140 -4.55 6.17 9.57
CA SER A 140 -3.84 7.45 9.49
C SER A 140 -4.24 8.30 8.27
N CYS A 141 -4.66 7.68 7.16
CA CYS A 141 -5.01 8.37 5.91
C CYS A 141 -6.50 8.71 5.80
N ARG A 142 -7.38 7.95 6.46
CA ARG A 142 -8.84 8.10 6.34
C ARG A 142 -9.30 9.55 6.53
N ASN A 143 -9.89 10.12 5.47
CA ASN A 143 -10.37 11.51 5.43
C ASN A 143 -9.30 12.56 5.86
N ASN A 144 -8.01 12.28 5.67
CA ASN A 144 -6.92 13.17 6.06
C ASN A 144 -6.01 13.48 4.87
N ILE A 145 -6.29 14.60 4.22
CA ILE A 145 -5.57 15.06 3.03
C ILE A 145 -4.07 15.28 3.27
N ASP A 146 -3.67 15.84 4.43
CA ASP A 146 -2.27 16.12 4.70
C ASP A 146 -1.46 14.82 4.82
N ASN A 147 -2.04 13.80 5.45
CA ASN A 147 -1.46 12.47 5.52
C ASN A 147 -1.45 11.76 4.15
N CYS A 148 -2.55 11.82 3.39
CA CYS A 148 -2.58 11.25 2.03
C CYS A 148 -1.53 11.90 1.11
N ARG A 149 -1.37 13.23 1.17
CA ARG A 149 -0.31 13.95 0.46
C ARG A 149 1.06 13.48 0.92
N HIS A 150 1.28 13.33 2.21
CA HIS A 150 2.55 12.81 2.73
C HIS A 150 2.85 11.41 2.18
N VAL A 151 1.89 10.49 2.19
CA VAL A 151 2.06 9.12 1.64
C VAL A 151 2.38 9.13 0.15
N LEU A 152 1.74 9.99 -0.63
CA LEU A 152 2.02 10.17 -2.06
C LEU A 152 3.41 10.76 -2.31
N TYR A 153 3.71 11.91 -1.69
CA TYR A 153 4.91 12.68 -1.99
C TYR A 153 6.18 12.08 -1.39
N SER A 154 6.11 11.44 -0.22
CA SER A 154 7.22 10.67 0.36
C SER A 154 7.55 9.39 -0.41
N ASN A 155 6.71 9.04 -1.41
CA ASN A 155 6.79 7.83 -2.21
C ASN A 155 6.59 6.53 -1.39
N LEU A 156 5.91 6.62 -0.24
CA LEU A 156 5.44 5.43 0.47
C LEU A 156 4.47 4.61 -0.42
N VAL A 157 3.66 5.26 -1.26
CA VAL A 157 2.85 4.58 -2.30
C VAL A 157 3.66 3.62 -3.17
N GLY A 158 4.92 3.95 -3.49
CA GLY A 158 5.79 3.08 -4.26
C GLY A 158 6.17 1.81 -3.50
N THR A 159 6.52 1.94 -2.21
CA THR A 159 6.77 0.77 -1.34
C THR A 159 5.52 -0.09 -1.20
N LEU A 160 4.35 0.52 -1.04
CA LEU A 160 3.07 -0.19 -0.92
C LEU A 160 2.75 -1.01 -2.18
N ILE A 161 3.03 -0.46 -3.36
CA ILE A 161 2.87 -1.19 -4.64
C ILE A 161 3.87 -2.34 -4.75
N ASP A 162 5.14 -2.12 -4.39
CA ASP A 162 6.18 -3.16 -4.39
C ASP A 162 5.81 -4.33 -3.46
N TYR A 163 5.27 -4.01 -2.28
CA TYR A 163 4.76 -4.99 -1.35
C TYR A 163 3.56 -5.75 -1.92
N LEU A 164 2.59 -5.02 -2.47
CA LEU A 164 1.36 -5.60 -2.98
C LEU A 164 1.61 -6.54 -4.16
N ILE A 165 2.54 -6.21 -5.06
CA ILE A 165 2.89 -7.10 -6.18
C ILE A 165 3.56 -8.39 -5.68
N GLN A 166 4.40 -8.34 -4.65
CA GLN A 166 5.00 -9.53 -4.04
C GLN A 166 3.94 -10.46 -3.43
N ARG A 167 2.95 -9.88 -2.72
CA ARG A 167 1.83 -10.63 -2.14
C ARG A 167 0.93 -11.24 -3.22
N MET A 168 0.54 -10.45 -4.22
CA MET A 168 -0.27 -10.94 -5.34
C MET A 168 0.44 -12.05 -6.12
N ASN A 169 1.76 -11.95 -6.35
CA ASN A 169 2.53 -13.03 -6.97
C ASN A 169 2.50 -14.31 -6.13
N SER A 170 2.55 -14.20 -4.80
CA SER A 170 2.44 -15.35 -3.89
C SER A 170 1.07 -16.02 -4.01
N LEU A 171 -0.02 -15.24 -4.01
CA LEU A 171 -1.39 -15.73 -4.19
C LEU A 171 -1.59 -16.45 -5.52
N VAL A 172 -1.16 -15.84 -6.64
CA VAL A 172 -1.29 -16.44 -7.98
C VAL A 172 -0.50 -17.76 -8.08
N ASN A 173 0.70 -17.80 -7.52
CA ASN A 173 1.54 -19.00 -7.55
C ASN A 173 0.95 -20.15 -6.72
N GLU A 174 0.35 -19.83 -5.57
CA GLU A 174 -0.33 -20.80 -4.70
C GLU A 174 -1.53 -21.44 -5.43
N SER A 175 -2.40 -20.63 -6.04
CA SER A 175 -3.52 -21.13 -6.84
C SER A 175 -3.08 -22.00 -8.02
N THR A 176 -2.01 -21.61 -8.73
CA THR A 176 -1.51 -22.36 -9.88
C THR A 176 -0.97 -23.74 -9.46
N ARG A 177 -0.31 -23.82 -8.29
CA ARG A 177 0.17 -25.10 -7.74
C ARG A 177 -0.98 -26.02 -7.33
N MET A 178 -2.04 -25.46 -6.74
CA MET A 178 -3.22 -26.23 -6.34
C MET A 178 -3.99 -26.80 -7.55
N GLY A 179 -4.06 -26.05 -8.65
CA GLY A 179 -4.71 -26.50 -9.90
C GLY A 179 -3.92 -27.56 -10.69
N SER A 180 -2.60 -27.66 -10.51
CA SER A 180 -1.76 -28.62 -11.25
C SER A 180 -1.77 -30.03 -10.66
N ASN A 181 -2.21 -30.22 -9.41
CA ASN A 181 -2.13 -31.49 -8.69
C ASN A 181 -3.46 -32.25 -8.59
N ASN A 182 -4.57 -31.68 -9.06
CA ASN A 182 -5.89 -32.30 -8.96
C ASN A 182 -6.55 -32.50 -10.34
N SER A 183 -7.41 -33.53 -10.40
CA SER A 183 -8.17 -33.93 -11.58
C SER A 183 -9.01 -32.78 -12.15
N ILE A 184 -9.40 -32.93 -13.43
CA ILE A 184 -10.09 -31.98 -14.33
C ILE A 184 -11.34 -31.27 -13.73
N ASN A 185 -11.80 -31.65 -12.53
CA ASN A 185 -13.02 -31.14 -11.89
C ASN A 185 -12.81 -30.46 -10.50
N SER A 186 -11.59 -30.14 -10.05
CA SER A 186 -11.43 -29.44 -8.76
C SER A 186 -11.63 -27.93 -8.89
N VAL A 187 -12.63 -27.38 -8.18
CA VAL A 187 -12.84 -25.94 -7.98
C VAL A 187 -11.55 -25.33 -7.43
N VAL A 188 -11.03 -24.29 -8.08
CA VAL A 188 -9.87 -23.53 -7.59
C VAL A 188 -10.35 -22.67 -6.43
N ASN A 189 -10.09 -23.09 -5.19
CA ASN A 189 -10.34 -22.23 -4.03
C ASN A 189 -9.41 -21.02 -4.11
N LEU A 190 -9.99 -19.82 -4.17
CA LEU A 190 -9.24 -18.59 -4.34
C LEU A 190 -8.60 -18.20 -3.00
N PRO A 191 -7.26 -18.06 -2.90
CA PRO A 191 -6.62 -17.76 -1.64
C PRO A 191 -6.91 -16.31 -1.23
N SER A 192 -7.10 -16.07 0.06
CA SER A 192 -7.28 -14.72 0.61
C SER A 192 -6.05 -14.26 1.38
N ASP A 193 -5.77 -12.97 1.31
CA ASP A 193 -4.68 -12.33 2.05
C ASP A 193 -5.12 -10.97 2.60
N ALA A 194 -5.46 -10.96 3.89
CA ALA A 194 -5.87 -9.74 4.58
C ALA A 194 -4.79 -8.64 4.52
N ALA A 195 -3.51 -8.99 4.38
CA ALA A 195 -2.45 -8.01 4.24
C ALA A 195 -2.51 -7.30 2.88
N ALA A 196 -2.67 -8.06 1.78
CA ALA A 196 -2.91 -7.48 0.47
C ALA A 196 -4.18 -6.61 0.46
N GLY A 197 -5.27 -7.11 1.06
CA GLY A 197 -6.53 -6.36 1.22
C GLY A 197 -6.33 -5.00 1.91
N ALA A 198 -5.63 -4.98 3.05
CA ALA A 198 -5.36 -3.72 3.76
C ALA A 198 -4.55 -2.73 2.91
N ILE A 199 -3.56 -3.19 2.14
CA ILE A 199 -2.74 -2.31 1.29
C ILE A 199 -3.51 -1.81 0.07
N PHE A 200 -4.38 -2.64 -0.52
CA PHE A 200 -5.35 -2.19 -1.52
C PHE A 200 -6.19 -1.02 -0.99
N GLU A 201 -6.74 -1.14 0.23
CA GLU A 201 -7.53 -0.09 0.86
C GLU A 201 -6.72 1.20 1.08
N VAL A 202 -5.47 1.10 1.56
CA VAL A 202 -4.60 2.28 1.77
C VAL A 202 -4.38 3.03 0.45
N LEU A 203 -4.01 2.32 -0.61
CA LEU A 203 -3.75 2.92 -1.92
C LEU A 203 -5.03 3.57 -2.48
N ALA A 204 -6.17 2.88 -2.36
CA ALA A 204 -7.46 3.39 -2.81
C ALA A 204 -7.85 4.67 -2.05
N GLU A 205 -7.72 4.68 -0.72
CA GLU A 205 -8.03 5.83 0.13
C GLU A 205 -7.16 7.04 -0.23
N VAL A 206 -5.84 6.85 -0.35
CA VAL A 206 -4.91 7.93 -0.70
C VAL A 206 -5.27 8.54 -2.04
N ILE A 207 -5.51 7.72 -3.07
CA ILE A 207 -5.88 8.21 -4.41
C ILE A 207 -7.23 8.92 -4.37
N GLN A 208 -8.23 8.35 -3.67
CA GLN A 208 -9.58 8.89 -3.63
C GLN A 208 -9.65 10.24 -2.90
N VAL A 209 -8.97 10.38 -1.75
CA VAL A 209 -8.90 11.64 -1.01
C VAL A 209 -8.21 12.72 -1.83
N LEU A 210 -7.08 12.41 -2.46
CA LEU A 210 -6.35 13.38 -3.28
C LEU A 210 -7.12 13.75 -4.55
N TYR A 211 -7.83 12.79 -5.14
CA TYR A 211 -8.72 13.09 -6.25
C TYR A 211 -9.82 14.09 -5.83
N GLN A 212 -10.47 13.84 -4.69
CA GLN A 212 -11.56 14.69 -4.22
C GLN A 212 -11.10 16.08 -3.80
N GLU A 213 -9.93 16.19 -3.16
CA GLU A 213 -9.52 17.42 -2.49
C GLU A 213 -8.48 18.23 -3.27
N ASP A 214 -7.65 17.59 -4.11
CA ASP A 214 -6.66 18.29 -4.94
C ASP A 214 -7.14 18.42 -6.39
N LEU A 215 -7.72 17.38 -6.99
CA LEU A 215 -8.02 17.37 -8.42
C LEU A 215 -9.39 17.97 -8.76
N LEU A 216 -10.46 17.55 -8.09
CA LEU A 216 -11.81 18.06 -8.38
C LEU A 216 -11.94 19.59 -8.21
N PRO A 217 -11.42 20.22 -7.14
CA PRO A 217 -11.58 21.66 -6.96
C PRO A 217 -10.83 22.49 -8.01
N ALA A 218 -9.79 21.92 -8.62
CA ALA A 218 -9.00 22.59 -9.66
C ALA A 218 -9.80 22.82 -10.96
N ALA A 219 -10.83 22.01 -11.21
CA ALA A 219 -11.63 22.10 -12.44
C ALA A 219 -12.51 23.36 -12.50
N SER A 220 -12.91 23.90 -11.34
CA SER A 220 -13.85 25.02 -11.23
C SER A 220 -13.25 26.31 -10.67
N THR A 221 -11.99 26.29 -10.23
CA THR A 221 -11.32 27.45 -9.64
C THR A 221 -10.52 28.27 -10.65
N GLN A 222 -10.40 29.57 -10.41
CA GLN A 222 -9.45 30.45 -11.11
C GLN A 222 -8.15 30.64 -10.34
N ASP A 223 -8.04 30.14 -9.11
CA ASP A 223 -6.83 30.25 -8.28
C ASP A 223 -5.67 29.42 -8.85
N GLN A 224 -4.62 30.10 -9.28
CA GLN A 224 -3.43 29.47 -9.86
C GLN A 224 -2.70 28.57 -8.86
N ALA A 225 -2.66 28.91 -7.58
CA ALA A 225 -1.99 28.09 -6.56
C ALA A 225 -2.71 26.77 -6.29
N ILE A 226 -4.03 26.72 -6.51
CA ILE A 226 -4.81 25.47 -6.46
C ILE A 226 -4.51 24.64 -7.72
N LYS A 227 -4.47 25.26 -8.90
CA LYS A 227 -4.14 24.58 -10.15
C LYS A 227 -2.74 23.96 -10.15
N ASP A 228 -1.72 24.72 -9.74
CA ASP A 228 -0.34 24.24 -9.69
C ASP A 228 -0.19 23.03 -8.75
N ARG A 229 -0.89 23.05 -7.62
CA ARG A 229 -0.93 21.94 -6.66
C ARG A 229 -1.67 20.73 -7.21
N ALA A 230 -2.79 20.94 -7.88
CA ALA A 230 -3.55 19.89 -8.55
C ALA A 230 -2.70 19.23 -9.64
N ASP A 231 -1.98 20.01 -10.45
CA ASP A 231 -1.05 19.51 -11.47
C ASP A 231 0.11 18.73 -10.85
N ALA A 232 0.68 19.21 -9.75
CA ALA A 232 1.71 18.47 -9.02
C ALA A 232 1.17 17.13 -8.48
N SER A 233 -0.01 17.12 -7.89
CA SER A 233 -0.68 15.91 -7.38
C SER A 233 -1.02 14.95 -8.52
N TRP A 234 -1.55 15.47 -9.61
CA TRP A 234 -1.87 14.75 -10.84
C TRP A 234 -0.66 14.03 -11.41
N GLN A 235 0.46 14.72 -11.57
CA GLN A 235 1.69 14.11 -12.09
C GLN A 235 2.18 12.94 -11.22
N ARG A 236 2.04 13.05 -9.89
CA ARG A 236 2.40 11.96 -8.97
C ARG A 236 1.41 10.80 -9.05
N LEU A 237 0.11 11.07 -9.14
CA LEU A 237 -0.91 10.04 -9.31
C LEU A 237 -0.77 9.32 -10.66
N GLN A 238 -0.40 10.03 -11.73
CA GLN A 238 -0.07 9.45 -13.02
C GLN A 238 1.16 8.52 -12.96
N ASP A 239 2.18 8.89 -12.18
CA ASP A 239 3.31 8.01 -11.89
C ASP A 239 2.85 6.73 -11.16
N VAL A 240 1.96 6.85 -10.18
CA VAL A 240 1.36 5.72 -9.45
C VAL A 240 0.58 4.79 -10.39
N VAL A 241 -0.34 5.33 -11.21
CA VAL A 241 -1.10 4.54 -12.18
C VAL A 241 -0.18 3.84 -13.16
N SER A 242 0.78 4.59 -13.73
CA SER A 242 1.75 4.03 -14.66
C SER A 242 2.60 2.94 -14.01
N TYR A 243 2.94 3.07 -12.73
CA TYR A 243 3.70 2.06 -12.00
C TYR A 243 2.89 0.80 -11.73
N CYS A 244 1.64 0.93 -11.26
CA CYS A 244 0.72 -0.21 -11.07
C CYS A 244 0.57 -1.03 -12.35
N VAL A 245 0.44 -0.38 -13.51
CA VAL A 245 0.38 -1.05 -14.81
C VAL A 245 1.75 -1.66 -15.17
N SER A 246 2.84 -0.89 -15.06
CA SER A 246 4.16 -1.34 -15.54
C SER A 246 4.78 -2.46 -14.71
N VAL A 247 4.41 -2.56 -13.43
CA VAL A 247 4.84 -3.65 -12.53
C VAL A 247 3.95 -4.89 -12.64
N GLY A 248 2.84 -4.81 -13.37
CA GLY A 248 1.90 -5.90 -13.59
C GLY A 248 0.87 -6.10 -12.46
N LEU A 249 0.67 -5.11 -11.58
CA LEU A 249 -0.31 -5.21 -10.50
C LEU A 249 -1.74 -5.33 -11.05
N VAL A 250 -2.08 -4.54 -12.06
CA VAL A 250 -3.40 -4.56 -12.71
C VAL A 250 -3.66 -5.93 -13.37
N ASP A 251 -2.65 -6.52 -14.01
CA ASP A 251 -2.76 -7.85 -14.62
C ASP A 251 -3.03 -8.93 -13.58
N LYS A 252 -2.39 -8.83 -12.41
CA LYS A 252 -2.59 -9.78 -11.30
C LYS A 252 -3.97 -9.64 -10.65
N VAL A 253 -4.48 -8.41 -10.52
CA VAL A 253 -5.86 -8.18 -10.07
C VAL A 253 -6.86 -8.72 -11.07
N SER A 254 -6.65 -8.47 -12.37
CA SER A 254 -7.48 -9.01 -13.45
C SER A 254 -7.51 -10.53 -13.43
N TRP A 255 -6.33 -11.16 -13.29
CA TRP A 255 -6.22 -12.60 -13.12
C TRP A 255 -6.99 -13.08 -11.88
N TYR A 256 -6.87 -12.42 -10.73
CA TYR A 256 -7.58 -12.82 -9.51
C TYR A 256 -9.10 -12.76 -9.70
N PHE A 257 -9.61 -11.71 -10.35
CA PHE A 257 -11.04 -11.58 -10.66
C PHE A 257 -11.53 -12.62 -11.65
N SER A 258 -10.73 -13.00 -12.66
CA SER A 258 -11.13 -14.01 -13.65
C SER A 258 -11.19 -15.43 -13.08
N HIS A 259 -10.68 -15.65 -11.86
CA HIS A 259 -10.67 -16.93 -11.16
C HIS A 259 -11.72 -17.01 -10.05
N VAL A 260 -12.58 -16.00 -9.91
CA VAL A 260 -13.77 -16.08 -9.05
C VAL A 260 -14.78 -17.02 -9.71
N GLN A 261 -15.02 -18.19 -9.11
CA GLN A 261 -15.92 -19.21 -9.63
C GLN A 261 -17.08 -19.45 -8.64
N GLY A 262 -18.30 -19.11 -9.04
CA GLY A 262 -19.50 -19.37 -8.24
C GLY A 262 -19.76 -18.35 -7.11
N PRO A 263 -20.77 -18.61 -6.26
CA PRO A 263 -21.13 -17.73 -5.14
C PRO A 263 -20.06 -17.72 -4.04
N LEU A 264 -19.76 -16.54 -3.49
CA LEU A 264 -18.74 -16.35 -2.44
C LEU A 264 -19.32 -16.25 -1.03
N ASP A 265 -20.53 -16.80 -0.81
CA ASP A 265 -21.31 -16.59 0.43
C ASP A 265 -20.58 -17.03 1.70
N ASN A 266 -19.64 -17.98 1.58
CA ASN A 266 -18.85 -18.50 2.70
C ASN A 266 -17.38 -18.04 2.69
N GLU A 267 -16.97 -17.18 1.74
CA GLU A 267 -15.57 -16.80 1.52
C GLU A 267 -15.31 -15.32 1.86
N ALA A 268 -15.64 -14.91 3.10
CA ALA A 268 -15.56 -13.51 3.53
C ALA A 268 -14.19 -12.86 3.25
N GLY A 269 -13.08 -13.57 3.45
CA GLY A 269 -11.74 -13.04 3.18
C GLY A 269 -11.46 -12.78 1.69
N VAL A 270 -12.02 -13.61 0.79
CA VAL A 270 -11.90 -13.41 -0.66
C VAL A 270 -12.72 -12.21 -1.09
N VAL A 271 -13.96 -12.09 -0.58
CA VAL A 271 -14.84 -10.94 -0.82
C VAL A 271 -14.16 -9.63 -0.39
N GLU A 272 -13.54 -9.61 0.80
CA GLU A 272 -12.82 -8.43 1.28
C GLU A 272 -11.67 -8.01 0.36
N VAL A 273 -10.86 -8.97 -0.12
CA VAL A 273 -9.77 -8.71 -1.07
C VAL A 273 -10.30 -8.19 -2.40
N ILE A 274 -11.38 -8.79 -2.93
CA ILE A 274 -12.01 -8.36 -4.18
C ILE A 274 -12.52 -6.93 -4.06
N LEU A 275 -13.27 -6.63 -3.00
CA LEU A 275 -13.81 -5.29 -2.75
C LEU A 275 -12.69 -4.26 -2.60
N ALA A 276 -11.62 -4.58 -1.88
CA ALA A 276 -10.47 -3.69 -1.73
C ALA A 276 -9.76 -3.45 -3.07
N ALA A 277 -9.53 -4.50 -3.87
CA ALA A 277 -8.93 -4.40 -5.19
C ALA A 277 -9.80 -3.59 -6.17
N MET A 278 -11.12 -3.80 -6.15
CA MET A 278 -12.08 -3.01 -6.96
C MET A 278 -12.04 -1.53 -6.59
N ARG A 279 -11.96 -1.20 -5.30
CA ARG A 279 -11.80 0.18 -4.84
C ARG A 279 -10.53 0.82 -5.38
N LEU A 280 -9.40 0.10 -5.36
CA LEU A 280 -8.16 0.59 -5.96
C LEU A 280 -8.30 0.81 -7.47
N VAL A 281 -8.82 -0.18 -8.21
CA VAL A 281 -9.00 -0.07 -9.67
C VAL A 281 -9.93 1.11 -10.02
N SER A 282 -11.01 1.29 -9.28
CA SER A 282 -11.92 2.43 -9.44
C SER A 282 -11.21 3.77 -9.18
N ALA A 283 -10.41 3.86 -8.11
CA ALA A 283 -9.66 5.07 -7.79
C ALA A 283 -8.62 5.39 -8.88
N LEU A 284 -7.89 4.39 -9.39
CA LEU A 284 -6.96 4.55 -10.51
C LEU A 284 -7.68 5.02 -11.78
N ALA A 285 -8.83 4.45 -12.12
CA ALA A 285 -9.61 4.84 -13.29
C ALA A 285 -10.12 6.29 -13.21
N LYS A 286 -10.60 6.74 -12.04
CA LYS A 286 -11.02 8.13 -11.81
C LYS A 286 -9.90 9.13 -12.05
N THR A 287 -8.66 8.77 -11.69
CA THR A 287 -7.54 9.64 -12.03
C THR A 287 -7.46 9.75 -13.55
N LEU A 288 -7.40 8.66 -14.31
CA LEU A 288 -7.30 8.72 -15.78
C LEU A 288 -8.39 9.55 -16.48
N SER A 289 -9.61 9.64 -15.94
CA SER A 289 -10.74 10.37 -16.55
C SER A 289 -10.73 11.89 -16.37
N MET A 290 -9.76 12.46 -15.64
CA MET A 290 -9.67 13.92 -15.38
C MET A 290 -9.14 14.75 -16.56
N ARG A 291 -8.90 14.15 -17.72
CA ARG A 291 -8.51 14.85 -18.95
C ARG A 291 -9.29 14.33 -20.15
#